data_AF-A0A6I5WI29-F1
#
_entry.id   AF-A0A6I5WI29-F1
#
_cell.length_a   1.000
_cell.length_b   1.000
_cell.length_c   1.000
_cell.angle_alpha   90.00
_cell.angle_beta   90.00
_cell.angle_gamma   90.00
#
_symmetry.space_group_name_H-M   'P 1'
#
loop_
_entity.id
_entity.type
_entity.pdbx_description
1 polymer ?
#
loop_
_entity_poly.entity_id
_entity_poly.type
_entity_poly.pdbx_seq_one_letter_code
_entity_poly.pdbx_strand_id
1 'polypeptide(L)'
;MEEPVTAGRAHRRSRATTVILRGALATLLVLATAQAPARAAEPTPNLSQSIAADQPLATGRTTLTTGHVDLGPRYVDDRWTLLIHDGTQAQPVWRDPDDTLLRVSDAALQTVPDDPAYAFLGIEAGKRVYVVPQVQDQDVVWLGWNTQDPRVMRTIDRGVTLTLLGVRGPGTLTTYLQSGNFSAPQPLWRSAESKAQPFWVEVNTHTHANWVFSAPGVYLVAVQVSADLVNGEKVSATRTLRFAVGDATSADEAFAATADIPVPAGQEPPGEAPAGADDRADGSRTLLITALAGTAVVLALGLVVLLLRGRGARRRAEQERVIASSGGQR
;
A
#
# COMPACT_ATOMS: atom_id res chain seq x y z
N MET A 1 8.82 87.84 19.44
CA MET A 1 9.29 89.12 18.90
C MET A 1 10.12 88.76 17.68
N GLU A 2 9.43 88.48 16.58
CA GLU A 2 9.22 89.42 15.47
C GLU A 2 10.56 89.72 14.78
N GLU A 3 10.86 88.99 13.70
CA GLU A 3 10.72 89.43 12.28
C GLU A 3 12.00 90.20 11.82
N PRO A 4 12.22 90.50 10.54
CA PRO A 4 12.42 89.64 9.36
C PRO A 4 13.61 90.20 8.51
N VAL A 5 13.50 90.17 7.16
CA VAL A 5 14.16 91.04 6.14
C VAL A 5 15.03 90.29 5.10
N THR A 6 14.35 89.92 3.99
CA THR A 6 14.60 90.28 2.57
C THR A 6 15.98 90.04 1.94
N ALA A 7 16.23 89.96 0.64
CA ALA A 7 15.48 89.91 -0.62
C ALA A 7 16.53 89.47 -1.67
N GLY A 8 16.10 88.91 -2.79
CA GLY A 8 17.02 88.56 -3.87
C GLY A 8 16.30 88.13 -5.14
N ARG A 9 15.49 89.04 -5.68
CA ARG A 9 14.73 88.88 -6.92
C ARG A 9 15.68 89.01 -8.12
N ALA A 10 15.60 88.12 -9.09
CA ALA A 10 16.00 88.44 -10.46
C ALA A 10 14.99 87.87 -11.47
N HIS A 11 14.44 88.82 -12.24
CA HIS A 11 13.47 88.68 -13.32
C HIS A 11 13.97 87.80 -14.48
N ARG A 12 13.06 87.06 -15.13
CA ARG A 12 12.44 87.52 -16.39
C ARG A 12 11.30 86.62 -16.86
N ARG A 13 10.23 87.28 -17.29
CA ARG A 13 9.11 86.74 -18.05
C ARG A 13 9.56 86.40 -19.47
N SER A 14 9.04 85.31 -20.04
CA SER A 14 8.36 85.35 -21.35
C SER A 14 7.69 84.00 -21.64
N ARG A 15 6.42 84.07 -22.06
CA ARG A 15 5.58 82.98 -22.54
C ARG A 15 5.97 82.60 -23.97
N ALA A 16 5.88 81.32 -24.33
CA ALA A 16 5.40 80.81 -25.63
C ALA A 16 5.44 79.27 -25.57
N THR A 17 4.30 78.59 -25.45
CA THR A 17 3.49 78.00 -26.53
C THR A 17 3.79 76.50 -26.71
N THR A 18 2.74 75.73 -26.49
CA THR A 18 2.60 74.28 -26.47
C THR A 18 3.00 73.59 -27.78
N VAL A 19 3.74 72.48 -27.69
CA VAL A 19 3.62 71.35 -28.62
C VAL A 19 3.69 70.04 -27.83
N ILE A 20 2.62 69.26 -27.95
CA ILE A 20 2.47 67.90 -27.42
C ILE A 20 3.31 66.96 -28.28
N LEU A 21 4.22 66.20 -27.66
CA LEU A 21 4.81 65.02 -28.31
C LEU A 21 4.68 63.81 -27.38
N ARG A 22 3.88 62.84 -27.82
CA ARG A 22 3.75 61.51 -27.23
C ARG A 22 4.98 60.68 -27.64
N GLY A 23 5.67 60.10 -26.66
CA GLY A 23 6.71 59.09 -26.86
C GLY A 23 6.68 58.11 -25.70
N ALA A 24 6.35 56.85 -25.98
CA ALA A 24 6.13 55.79 -25.01
C ALA A 24 7.41 55.43 -24.25
N LEU A 25 7.33 55.40 -22.91
CA LEU A 25 8.37 54.83 -22.05
C LEU A 25 7.98 53.38 -21.74
N ALA A 26 8.70 52.43 -22.34
CA ALA A 26 8.58 51.02 -22.00
C ALA A 26 9.33 50.75 -20.68
N THR A 27 8.61 50.49 -19.60
CA THR A 27 9.18 50.05 -18.33
C THR A 27 9.41 48.54 -18.39
N LEU A 28 10.68 48.12 -18.49
CA LEU A 28 11.07 46.71 -18.37
C LEU A 28 11.12 46.34 -16.88
N LEU A 29 10.11 45.61 -16.41
CA LEU A 29 10.08 45.06 -15.04
C LEU A 29 10.82 43.71 -15.06
N VAL A 30 12.07 43.67 -14.61
CA VAL A 30 12.79 42.41 -14.40
C VAL A 30 12.29 41.80 -13.08
N LEU A 31 11.42 40.79 -13.17
CA LEU A 31 11.10 39.92 -12.03
C LEU A 31 12.28 38.98 -11.79
N ALA A 32 13.09 39.27 -10.77
CA ALA A 32 14.01 38.28 -10.22
C ALA A 32 13.19 37.27 -9.39
N THR A 33 12.84 36.13 -9.97
CA THR A 33 12.27 35.01 -9.22
C THR A 33 13.39 34.30 -8.46
N ALA A 34 13.59 34.67 -7.19
CA ALA A 34 14.33 33.84 -6.26
C ALA A 34 13.54 32.53 -6.08
N GLN A 35 13.98 31.45 -6.72
CA GLN A 35 13.49 30.11 -6.43
C GLN A 35 14.00 29.73 -5.04
N ALA A 36 13.14 29.89 -4.02
CA ALA A 36 13.34 29.20 -2.77
C ALA A 36 13.36 27.69 -3.07
N PRO A 37 14.34 26.91 -2.56
CA PRO A 37 14.29 25.48 -2.72
C PRO A 37 12.99 24.98 -2.10
N ALA A 38 12.21 24.22 -2.87
CA ALA A 38 11.01 23.58 -2.37
C ALA A 38 11.43 22.67 -1.20
N ARG A 39 11.10 23.09 0.02
CA ARG A 39 11.14 22.22 1.19
C ARG A 39 10.16 21.09 0.87
N ALA A 40 10.64 19.86 0.74
CA ALA A 40 9.75 18.71 0.60
C ALA A 40 8.77 18.76 1.77
N ALA A 41 7.48 18.83 1.46
CA ALA A 41 6.45 18.74 2.48
C ALA A 41 6.59 17.38 3.15
N GLU A 42 6.76 17.34 4.47
CA GLU A 42 6.66 16.10 5.23
C GLU A 42 5.27 15.49 4.99
N PRO A 43 5.15 14.17 4.80
CA PRO A 43 3.87 13.54 4.52
C PRO A 43 2.92 13.80 5.70
N THR A 44 1.88 14.59 5.49
CA THR A 44 0.77 14.66 6.44
C THR A 44 0.07 13.31 6.45
N PRO A 45 -0.24 12.76 7.63
CA PRO A 45 -0.99 11.52 7.73
C PRO A 45 -2.39 11.76 7.16
N ASN A 46 -2.69 11.17 6.01
CA ASN A 46 -4.03 11.22 5.46
C ASN A 46 -4.81 10.01 5.98
N LEU A 47 -5.96 10.25 6.61
CA LEU A 47 -6.99 9.20 6.77
C LEU A 47 -7.59 8.80 5.40
N SER A 48 -7.18 9.49 4.34
CA SER A 48 -7.54 9.27 2.95
C SER A 48 -6.39 8.59 2.19
N GLN A 49 -5.89 7.48 2.74
CA GLN A 49 -4.91 6.65 2.03
C GLN A 49 -5.51 6.16 0.70
N SER A 50 -4.70 6.19 -0.34
CA SER A 50 -5.00 5.55 -1.63
C SER A 50 -3.76 4.79 -2.09
N ILE A 51 -3.93 3.50 -2.37
CA ILE A 51 -2.85 2.62 -2.80
C ILE A 51 -2.84 2.56 -4.32
N ALA A 52 -1.72 2.97 -4.93
CA ALA A 52 -1.55 2.84 -6.37
C ALA A 52 -1.21 1.38 -6.73
N ALA A 53 -1.75 0.92 -7.86
CA ALA A 53 -1.59 -0.48 -8.28
C ALA A 53 -0.13 -0.85 -8.58
N ASP A 54 0.66 0.12 -9.05
CA ASP A 54 2.04 -0.01 -9.47
C ASP A 54 3.07 0.30 -8.38
N GLN A 55 2.64 0.48 -7.12
CA GLN A 55 3.58 0.65 -6.00
C GLN A 55 4.57 -0.51 -5.94
N PRO A 56 5.88 -0.22 -5.83
CA PRO A 56 6.91 -1.23 -5.96
C PRO A 56 6.98 -2.14 -4.73
N LEU A 57 7.50 -3.35 -4.95
CA LEU A 57 7.97 -4.22 -3.88
C LEU A 57 9.43 -3.86 -3.59
N ALA A 58 9.69 -3.36 -2.38
CA ALA A 58 11.06 -3.13 -1.93
C ALA A 58 11.65 -4.43 -1.36
N THR A 59 12.90 -4.71 -1.73
CA THR A 59 13.62 -5.92 -1.32
C THR A 59 14.69 -5.61 -0.28
N GLY A 60 15.06 -6.62 0.50
CA GLY A 60 16.16 -6.54 1.45
C GLY A 60 15.75 -6.03 2.82
N ARG A 61 16.58 -6.35 3.81
CA ARG A 61 16.27 -6.10 5.22
C ARG A 61 16.11 -4.61 5.52
N THR A 62 15.07 -4.27 6.27
CA THR A 62 14.83 -2.90 6.75
C THR A 62 14.24 -2.91 8.16
N THR A 63 14.48 -1.83 8.91
CA THR A 63 13.83 -1.58 10.19
C THR A 63 12.96 -0.33 10.08
N LEU A 64 11.67 -0.46 10.35
CA LEU A 64 10.71 0.65 10.40
C LEU A 64 10.57 1.10 11.86
N THR A 65 10.93 2.35 12.14
CA THR A 65 10.98 2.89 13.51
C THR A 65 9.85 3.84 13.84
N THR A 66 9.42 4.65 12.86
CA THR A 66 8.36 5.65 12.99
C THR A 66 7.58 5.74 11.67
N GLY A 67 6.39 6.36 11.71
CA GLY A 67 5.60 6.64 10.51
C GLY A 67 4.57 5.57 10.16
N HIS A 68 3.83 5.83 9.08
CA HIS A 68 2.64 5.06 8.68
C HIS A 68 3.02 3.68 8.11
N VAL A 69 2.45 2.63 8.71
CA VAL A 69 2.68 1.24 8.33
C VAL A 69 1.37 0.47 8.43
N ASP A 70 1.01 -0.28 7.38
CA ASP A 70 -0.17 -1.14 7.42
C ASP A 70 0.15 -2.58 6.99
N LEU A 71 -0.54 -3.53 7.60
CA LEU A 71 -0.65 -4.89 7.06
C LEU A 71 -1.70 -4.92 5.96
N GLY A 72 -1.38 -5.44 4.79
CA GLY A 72 -2.34 -5.49 3.69
C GLY A 72 -2.18 -6.72 2.82
N PRO A 73 -3.28 -7.39 2.42
CA PRO A 73 -3.20 -8.41 1.38
C PRO A 73 -2.81 -7.76 0.05
N ARG A 74 -2.05 -8.49 -0.77
CA ARG A 74 -1.68 -8.10 -2.13
C ARG A 74 -1.42 -9.34 -2.97
N TYR A 75 -1.57 -9.22 -4.28
CA TYR A 75 -1.09 -10.24 -5.21
C TYR A 75 0.35 -9.92 -5.62
N VAL A 76 1.25 -10.88 -5.47
CA VAL A 76 2.63 -10.84 -5.98
C VAL A 76 2.81 -12.05 -6.87
N ASP A 77 3.16 -11.85 -8.13
CA ASP A 77 3.28 -12.91 -9.13
C ASP A 77 2.05 -13.84 -9.15
N ASP A 78 0.86 -13.21 -9.18
CA ASP A 78 -0.46 -13.85 -9.11
C ASP A 78 -0.76 -14.67 -7.83
N ARG A 79 0.12 -14.65 -6.84
CA ARG A 79 -0.10 -15.30 -5.53
C ARG A 79 -0.66 -14.31 -4.52
N TRP A 80 -1.72 -14.71 -3.84
CA TRP A 80 -2.24 -13.99 -2.67
C TRP A 80 -1.24 -14.08 -1.51
N THR A 81 -0.88 -12.93 -0.94
CA THR A 81 0.04 -12.82 0.20
C THR A 81 -0.40 -11.70 1.14
N LEU A 82 0.13 -11.71 2.37
CA LEU A 82 0.11 -10.58 3.29
C LEU A 82 1.45 -9.85 3.20
N LEU A 83 1.45 -8.53 3.11
CA LEU A 83 2.65 -7.70 3.07
C LEU A 83 2.54 -6.53 4.05
N ILE A 84 3.66 -5.84 4.24
CA ILE A 84 3.71 -4.56 4.94
C ILE A 84 3.70 -3.44 3.91
N HIS A 85 2.68 -2.59 3.95
CA HIS A 85 2.67 -1.31 3.26
C HIS A 85 3.47 -0.30 4.08
N ASP A 86 4.61 0.12 3.56
CA ASP A 86 5.50 1.10 4.17
C ASP A 86 5.21 2.48 3.59
N GLY A 87 4.46 3.28 4.35
CA GLY A 87 4.15 4.68 4.07
C GLY A 87 5.13 5.68 4.71
N THR A 88 6.28 5.23 5.21
CA THR A 88 7.26 6.09 5.90
C THR A 88 8.05 7.00 4.95
N GLN A 89 8.04 6.69 3.65
CA GLN A 89 8.73 7.45 2.61
C GLN A 89 7.73 8.21 1.74
N ALA A 90 8.21 9.26 1.07
CA ALA A 90 7.39 10.05 0.14
C ALA A 90 6.78 9.20 -1.01
N GLN A 91 7.46 8.11 -1.38
CA GLN A 91 6.93 7.08 -2.27
C GLN A 91 6.70 5.80 -1.46
N PRO A 92 5.45 5.47 -1.11
CA PRO A 92 5.16 4.24 -0.38
C PRO A 92 5.52 2.99 -1.16
N VAL A 93 5.99 1.97 -0.44
CA VAL A 93 6.40 0.68 -1.02
C VAL A 93 5.74 -0.47 -0.26
N TRP A 94 5.68 -1.64 -0.89
CA TRP A 94 5.31 -2.88 -0.21
C TRP A 94 6.57 -3.66 0.17
N ARG A 95 6.56 -4.31 1.33
CA ARG A 95 7.70 -5.08 1.85
C ARG A 95 7.27 -6.46 2.32
N ASP A 96 8.18 -7.41 2.19
CA ASP A 96 8.02 -8.72 2.79
C ASP A 96 8.18 -8.62 4.32
N PRO A 97 7.24 -9.18 5.11
CA PRO A 97 7.37 -9.28 6.57
C PRO A 97 8.65 -9.98 7.05
N ASP A 98 9.20 -10.94 6.29
CA ASP A 98 10.40 -11.67 6.68
C ASP A 98 11.67 -10.78 6.63
N ASP A 99 11.68 -9.79 5.72
CA ASP A 99 12.75 -8.80 5.58
C ASP A 99 12.49 -7.52 6.38
N THR A 100 11.38 -7.41 7.10
CA THR A 100 11.00 -6.16 7.78
C THR A 100 10.95 -6.33 9.29
N LEU A 101 11.68 -5.48 10.00
CA LEU A 101 11.63 -5.35 11.44
C LEU A 101 10.80 -4.13 11.84
N LEU A 102 9.76 -4.32 12.66
CA LEU A 102 8.99 -3.23 13.26
C LEU A 102 9.61 -2.88 14.62
N ARG A 103 10.22 -1.71 14.74
CA ARG A 103 10.79 -1.22 16.00
C ARG A 103 9.71 -0.50 16.80
N VAL A 104 9.53 -0.93 18.05
CA VAL A 104 8.71 -0.23 19.05
C VAL A 104 9.68 0.33 20.07
N SER A 105 10.04 1.61 19.93
CA SER A 105 11.05 2.28 20.76
C SER A 105 10.58 2.53 22.19
N ASP A 106 11.48 2.99 23.06
CA ASP A 106 11.12 3.43 24.42
C ASP A 106 10.20 4.66 24.44
N ALA A 107 10.08 5.40 23.32
CA ALA A 107 9.08 6.45 23.15
C ALA A 107 7.64 5.92 23.21
N ALA A 108 7.43 4.64 22.89
CA ALA A 108 6.14 3.97 22.98
C ALA A 108 5.73 3.58 24.42
N LEU A 109 6.58 3.82 25.44
CA LEU A 109 6.27 3.43 26.80
C LEU A 109 5.14 4.29 27.39
N GLN A 110 4.04 3.62 27.73
CA GLN A 110 2.89 4.22 28.39
C GLN A 110 2.58 3.50 29.70
N THR A 111 1.82 4.18 30.56
CA THR A 111 1.34 3.61 31.82
C THR A 111 -0.03 2.99 31.60
N VAL A 112 -0.23 1.74 32.07
CA VAL A 112 -1.54 1.10 32.03
C VAL A 112 -2.55 1.94 32.83
N PRO A 113 -3.68 2.36 32.23
CA PRO A 113 -4.68 3.16 32.91
C PRO A 113 -5.25 2.47 34.16
N ASP A 114 -5.49 3.25 35.21
CA ASP A 114 -6.26 2.81 36.39
C ASP A 114 -7.76 2.93 36.11
N ASP A 115 -8.24 2.16 35.14
CA ASP A 115 -9.63 2.10 34.71
C ASP A 115 -10.01 0.63 34.45
N PRO A 116 -11.06 0.10 35.10
CA PRO A 116 -11.53 -1.28 34.88
C PRO A 116 -11.81 -1.64 33.42
N ALA A 117 -12.09 -0.66 32.55
CA ALA A 117 -12.25 -0.87 31.12
C ALA A 117 -11.00 -1.46 30.43
N TYR A 118 -9.81 -1.32 31.04
CA TYR A 118 -8.54 -1.85 30.53
C TYR A 118 -8.11 -3.17 31.17
N ALA A 119 -8.95 -3.78 32.03
CA ALA A 119 -8.64 -5.05 32.68
C ALA A 119 -8.36 -6.21 31.70
N PHE A 120 -8.86 -6.12 30.46
CA PHE A 120 -8.60 -7.11 29.40
C PHE A 120 -7.12 -7.22 29.01
N LEU A 121 -6.29 -6.21 29.33
CA LEU A 121 -4.84 -6.28 29.11
C LEU A 121 -4.19 -7.35 30.00
N GLY A 122 -4.81 -7.70 31.14
CA GLY A 122 -4.24 -8.64 32.10
C GLY A 122 -2.98 -8.12 32.80
N ILE A 123 -2.79 -6.80 32.83
CA ILE A 123 -1.62 -6.12 33.40
C ILE A 123 -2.13 -5.18 34.50
N GLU A 124 -1.43 -5.15 35.63
CA GLU A 124 -1.76 -4.26 36.75
C GLU A 124 -1.74 -2.78 36.31
N ALA A 125 -2.72 -2.00 36.77
CA ALA A 125 -2.74 -0.56 36.59
C ALA A 125 -1.46 0.09 37.13
N GLY A 126 -0.98 1.14 36.47
CA GLY A 126 0.26 1.83 36.84
C GLY A 126 1.56 1.16 36.35
N LYS A 127 1.52 -0.07 35.81
CA LYS A 127 2.69 -0.67 35.16
C LYS A 127 3.01 0.02 33.84
N ARG A 128 4.28 -0.01 33.44
CA ARG A 128 4.73 0.48 32.13
C ARG A 128 4.66 -0.64 31.10
N VAL A 129 4.12 -0.33 29.93
CA VAL A 129 3.99 -1.22 28.76
C VAL A 129 4.35 -0.43 27.50
N TYR A 130 4.70 -1.13 26.42
CA TYR A 130 4.97 -0.50 25.13
C TYR A 130 3.70 -0.48 24.30
N VAL A 131 3.25 0.69 23.88
CA VAL A 131 2.01 0.88 23.13
C VAL A 131 2.32 1.55 21.79
N VAL A 132 2.14 0.81 20.69
CA VAL A 132 1.96 1.43 19.37
C VAL A 132 0.53 2.00 19.33
N PRO A 133 0.36 3.32 19.24
CA PRO A 133 -0.95 3.93 19.46
C PRO A 133 -1.82 3.92 18.20
N GLN A 134 -3.15 3.79 18.39
CA GLN A 134 -4.13 3.93 17.32
C GLN A 134 -4.10 5.34 16.71
N VAL A 135 -3.95 6.36 17.54
CA VAL A 135 -3.75 7.75 17.11
C VAL A 135 -2.26 7.94 16.91
N GLN A 136 -1.87 8.51 15.77
CA GLN A 136 -0.46 8.63 15.44
C GLN A 136 0.32 9.44 16.49
N ASP A 137 1.43 8.85 16.89
CA ASP A 137 2.56 9.48 17.55
C ASP A 137 3.72 9.53 16.55
N GLN A 138 4.40 10.67 16.41
CA GLN A 138 5.47 10.84 15.42
C GLN A 138 6.75 10.09 15.81
N ASP A 139 6.90 9.74 17.09
CA ASP A 139 8.09 9.08 17.63
C ASP A 139 7.94 7.55 17.69
N VAL A 140 6.80 7.03 17.22
CA VAL A 140 6.47 5.59 17.22
C VAL A 140 5.99 5.16 15.83
N VAL A 141 6.26 3.91 15.45
CA VAL A 141 5.65 3.32 14.25
C VAL A 141 4.11 3.37 14.37
N TRP A 142 3.42 3.80 13.33
CA TRP A 142 1.95 3.90 13.33
C TRP A 142 1.37 2.71 12.57
N LEU A 143 1.08 1.64 13.32
CA LEU A 143 0.76 0.33 12.76
C LEU A 143 -0.75 0.08 12.64
N GLY A 144 -1.19 -0.28 11.45
CA GLY A 144 -2.58 -0.61 11.13
C GLY A 144 -2.71 -1.77 10.16
N TRP A 145 -3.85 -1.82 9.49
CA TRP A 145 -4.11 -2.70 8.37
C TRP A 145 -4.96 -1.98 7.31
N ASN A 146 -4.85 -2.44 6.07
CA ASN A 146 -5.68 -1.98 4.97
C ASN A 146 -6.12 -3.13 4.05
N THR A 147 -7.20 -2.90 3.30
CA THR A 147 -7.69 -3.78 2.21
C THR A 147 -7.83 -3.00 0.91
N GLN A 148 -7.02 -1.96 0.73
CA GLN A 148 -7.18 -0.94 -0.32
C GLN A 148 -6.31 -1.18 -1.56
N ASP A 149 -5.58 -2.28 -1.63
CA ASP A 149 -4.89 -2.66 -2.86
C ASP A 149 -5.91 -2.77 -4.03
N PRO A 150 -5.70 -2.08 -5.17
CA PRO A 150 -6.71 -2.02 -6.22
C PRO A 150 -7.09 -3.37 -6.81
N ARG A 151 -6.17 -4.34 -6.86
CA ARG A 151 -6.48 -5.67 -7.36
C ARG A 151 -7.27 -6.44 -6.32
N VAL A 152 -6.86 -6.41 -5.05
CA VAL A 152 -7.62 -7.00 -3.94
C VAL A 152 -9.05 -6.49 -3.91
N MET A 153 -9.26 -5.18 -3.96
CA MET A 153 -10.60 -4.58 -3.93
C MET A 153 -11.53 -5.07 -5.04
N ARG A 154 -10.97 -5.46 -6.20
CA ARG A 154 -11.75 -5.97 -7.34
C ARG A 154 -11.99 -7.47 -7.28
N THR A 155 -11.19 -8.23 -6.51
CA THR A 155 -11.21 -9.69 -6.53
C THR A 155 -11.85 -10.32 -5.29
N ILE A 156 -11.83 -9.65 -4.13
CA ILE A 156 -12.43 -10.20 -2.90
C ILE A 156 -13.93 -9.96 -2.84
N ASP A 157 -14.65 -10.92 -2.27
CA ASP A 157 -16.05 -10.78 -1.90
C ASP A 157 -16.16 -10.10 -0.52
N ARG A 158 -16.51 -8.82 -0.52
CA ARG A 158 -16.85 -7.98 0.65
C ARG A 158 -15.73 -7.68 1.66
N GLY A 159 -14.68 -8.47 1.77
CA GLY A 159 -13.63 -8.23 2.77
C GLY A 159 -12.70 -9.40 3.01
N VAL A 160 -11.93 -9.31 4.09
CA VAL A 160 -10.96 -10.32 4.53
C VAL A 160 -11.13 -10.63 6.00
N THR A 161 -10.64 -11.79 6.42
CA THR A 161 -10.48 -12.14 7.83
C THR A 161 -9.00 -12.11 8.19
N LEU A 162 -8.64 -11.32 9.21
CA LEU A 162 -7.33 -11.31 9.84
C LEU A 162 -7.37 -12.19 11.10
N THR A 163 -6.47 -13.15 11.20
CA THR A 163 -6.42 -14.13 12.29
C THR A 163 -5.06 -14.11 12.96
N LEU A 164 -5.03 -13.85 14.26
CA LEU A 164 -3.83 -14.14 15.07
C LEU A 164 -3.76 -15.65 15.28
N LEU A 165 -2.68 -16.27 14.82
CA LEU A 165 -2.42 -17.69 15.04
C LEU A 165 -1.60 -17.95 16.30
N GLY A 166 -0.71 -17.02 16.65
CA GLY A 166 0.07 -17.12 17.86
C GLY A 166 1.17 -16.05 17.96
N VAL A 167 1.76 -15.95 19.15
CA VAL A 167 2.86 -15.02 19.43
C VAL A 167 3.97 -15.73 20.18
N ARG A 168 5.21 -15.47 19.77
CA ARG A 168 6.41 -15.76 20.55
C ARG A 168 7.07 -14.46 20.97
N GLY A 169 7.36 -14.35 22.26
CA GLY A 169 8.04 -13.19 22.82
C GLY A 169 8.13 -13.29 24.34
N PRO A 170 8.82 -12.33 24.99
CA PRO A 170 9.04 -12.31 26.44
C PRO A 170 7.80 -11.93 27.27
N GLY A 171 6.76 -11.40 26.62
CA GLY A 171 5.51 -10.98 27.27
C GLY A 171 4.28 -11.24 26.40
N THR A 172 3.17 -10.62 26.76
CA THR A 172 1.93 -10.67 25.97
C THR A 172 1.90 -9.57 24.91
N LEU A 173 1.17 -9.84 23.84
CA LEU A 173 0.73 -8.87 22.83
C LEU A 173 -0.80 -8.79 22.89
N THR A 174 -1.33 -7.58 23.01
CA THR A 174 -2.77 -7.32 22.89
C THR A 174 -3.02 -6.20 21.87
N THR A 175 -3.96 -6.41 20.95
CA THR A 175 -4.46 -5.35 20.06
C THR A 175 -5.89 -4.96 20.41
N TYR A 176 -6.22 -3.67 20.30
CA TYR A 176 -7.57 -3.20 20.54
C TYR A 176 -7.87 -1.89 19.80
N LEU A 177 -9.16 -1.67 19.53
CA LEU A 177 -9.68 -0.40 19.00
C LEU A 177 -10.29 0.43 20.13
N GLN A 178 -10.07 1.73 20.07
CA GLN A 178 -10.71 2.70 20.95
C GLN A 178 -11.55 3.66 20.11
N SER A 179 -12.86 3.56 20.22
CA SER A 179 -13.74 4.56 19.59
C SER A 179 -13.60 5.89 20.35
N GLY A 180 -13.39 6.99 19.64
CA GLY A 180 -13.18 8.33 20.22
C GLY A 180 -14.41 8.95 20.89
N ASN A 181 -15.48 8.18 21.12
CA ASN A 181 -16.78 8.62 21.62
C ASN A 181 -17.08 8.10 23.05
N PHE A 182 -16.06 7.96 23.89
CA PHE A 182 -16.14 7.40 25.26
C PHE A 182 -16.61 5.94 25.34
N SER A 183 -16.72 5.22 24.22
CA SER A 183 -16.99 3.78 24.27
C SER A 183 -15.85 3.04 24.94
N ALA A 184 -16.15 1.90 25.55
CA ALA A 184 -15.13 1.02 26.09
C ALA A 184 -14.17 0.55 24.97
N PRO A 185 -12.89 0.29 25.30
CA PRO A 185 -11.97 -0.34 24.37
C PRO A 185 -12.54 -1.66 23.85
N GLN A 186 -12.32 -1.97 22.58
CA GLN A 186 -12.71 -3.22 21.93
C GLN A 186 -11.46 -4.08 21.70
N PRO A 187 -11.21 -5.11 22.54
CA PRO A 187 -10.11 -6.04 22.32
C PRO A 187 -10.29 -6.82 21.02
N LEU A 188 -9.20 -7.01 20.29
CA LEU A 188 -9.15 -7.80 19.07
C LEU A 188 -8.30 -9.06 19.30
N TRP A 189 -6.98 -8.93 19.26
CA TRP A 189 -6.07 -10.04 19.52
C TRP A 189 -5.51 -9.97 20.93
N ARG A 190 -5.44 -11.12 21.61
CA ARG A 190 -4.87 -11.26 22.95
C ARG A 190 -4.02 -12.52 22.98
N SER A 191 -2.70 -12.37 23.00
CA SER A 191 -1.78 -13.51 22.91
C SER A 191 -1.75 -14.38 24.17
N ALA A 192 -2.34 -13.92 25.28
CA ALA A 192 -2.55 -14.74 26.47
C ALA A 192 -3.55 -15.88 26.21
N GLU A 193 -4.40 -15.75 25.19
CA GLU A 193 -5.25 -16.83 24.71
C GLU A 193 -4.51 -17.65 23.66
N SER A 194 -4.49 -18.97 23.83
CA SER A 194 -3.77 -19.90 22.94
C SER A 194 -4.51 -20.25 21.66
N LYS A 195 -5.79 -19.89 21.53
CA LYS A 195 -6.60 -20.17 20.34
C LYS A 195 -6.38 -19.14 19.24
N ALA A 196 -6.61 -19.55 18.00
CA ALA A 196 -6.65 -18.63 16.87
C ALA A 196 -7.79 -17.61 17.04
N GLN A 197 -7.52 -16.34 16.73
CA GLN A 197 -8.43 -15.22 16.98
C GLN A 197 -8.69 -14.44 15.68
N PRO A 198 -9.81 -14.73 14.98
CA PRO A 198 -10.20 -14.02 13.76
C PRO A 198 -10.96 -12.73 14.07
N PHE A 199 -10.79 -11.71 13.23
CA PHE A 199 -11.73 -10.61 13.07
C PHE A 199 -11.89 -10.22 11.60
N TRP A 200 -13.08 -9.71 11.26
CA TRP A 200 -13.43 -9.33 9.89
C TRP A 200 -13.02 -7.89 9.59
N VAL A 201 -12.53 -7.65 8.37
CA VAL A 201 -12.19 -6.33 7.83
C VAL A 201 -12.88 -6.18 6.48
N GLU A 202 -13.70 -5.15 6.32
CA GLU A 202 -14.39 -4.90 5.06
C GLU A 202 -13.41 -4.53 3.94
N VAL A 203 -13.81 -4.77 2.69
CA VAL A 203 -13.10 -4.27 1.51
C VAL A 203 -13.02 -2.74 1.55
N ASN A 204 -11.92 -2.18 1.05
CA ASN A 204 -11.68 -0.74 1.06
C ASN A 204 -11.65 -0.10 2.46
N THR A 205 -11.14 -0.85 3.45
CA THR A 205 -10.96 -0.37 4.83
C THR A 205 -9.48 -0.04 5.06
N HIS A 206 -9.24 1.02 5.84
CA HIS A 206 -7.95 1.37 6.42
C HIS A 206 -8.18 1.66 7.91
N THR A 207 -7.44 1.00 8.80
CA THR A 207 -7.65 1.13 10.24
C THR A 207 -6.34 0.97 11.00
N HIS A 208 -6.06 1.90 11.91
CA HIS A 208 -5.02 1.75 12.92
C HIS A 208 -5.62 1.27 14.24
N ALA A 209 -4.80 0.59 15.04
CA ALA A 209 -5.20 0.05 16.33
C ALA A 209 -4.10 0.30 17.37
N ASN A 210 -4.45 0.12 18.64
CA ASN A 210 -3.46 0.09 19.70
C ASN A 210 -2.84 -1.31 19.75
N TRP A 211 -1.51 -1.40 19.75
CA TRP A 211 -0.77 -2.66 19.99
C TRP A 211 0.03 -2.54 21.27
N VAL A 212 -0.27 -3.37 22.25
CA VAL A 212 0.31 -3.35 23.58
C VAL A 212 1.22 -4.55 23.78
N PHE A 213 2.49 -4.30 24.04
CA PHE A 213 3.48 -5.30 24.42
C PHE A 213 3.81 -5.16 25.91
N SER A 214 3.68 -6.25 26.66
CA SER A 214 3.83 -6.21 28.11
C SER A 214 5.29 -6.20 28.60
N ALA A 215 6.26 -6.47 27.72
CA ALA A 215 7.69 -6.55 28.05
C ALA A 215 8.55 -6.15 26.83
N PRO A 216 9.78 -5.65 27.05
CA PRO A 216 10.74 -5.45 25.97
C PRO A 216 11.33 -6.77 25.49
N GLY A 217 11.71 -6.83 24.21
CA GLY A 217 12.41 -7.94 23.57
C GLY A 217 11.88 -8.24 22.17
N VAL A 218 12.29 -9.38 21.62
CA VAL A 218 11.89 -9.81 20.27
C VAL A 218 10.52 -10.49 20.32
N TYR A 219 9.61 -10.06 19.44
CA TYR A 219 8.32 -10.71 19.22
C TYR A 219 8.18 -11.20 17.79
N LEU A 220 7.69 -12.43 17.63
CA LEU A 220 7.26 -13.02 16.37
C LEU A 220 5.76 -13.28 16.45
N VAL A 221 5.00 -12.67 15.55
CA VAL A 221 3.52 -12.66 15.56
C VAL A 221 3.04 -13.30 14.26
N ALA A 222 2.50 -14.52 14.35
CA ALA A 222 1.97 -15.22 13.17
C ALA A 222 0.54 -14.75 12.87
N VAL A 223 0.36 -14.16 11.70
CA VAL A 223 -0.92 -13.62 11.22
C VAL A 223 -1.32 -14.30 9.92
N GLN A 224 -2.57 -14.72 9.83
CA GLN A 224 -3.17 -15.18 8.59
C GLN A 224 -4.15 -14.13 8.07
N VAL A 225 -4.11 -13.87 6.76
CA VAL A 225 -5.16 -13.16 6.03
C VAL A 225 -5.86 -14.14 5.09
N SER A 226 -7.18 -14.18 5.13
CA SER A 226 -7.99 -15.02 4.24
C SER A 226 -9.17 -14.25 3.65
N ALA A 227 -9.59 -14.64 2.46
CA ALA A 227 -10.72 -14.03 1.76
C ALA A 227 -11.44 -15.04 0.88
N ASP A 228 -12.75 -14.83 0.73
CA ASP A 228 -13.52 -15.41 -0.35
C ASP A 228 -13.39 -14.47 -1.55
N LEU A 229 -13.14 -15.01 -2.74
CA LEU A 229 -13.05 -14.24 -3.98
C LEU A 229 -14.41 -14.17 -4.67
N VAL A 230 -14.63 -13.13 -5.49
CA VAL A 230 -15.87 -12.94 -6.26
C VAL A 230 -16.17 -14.09 -7.24
N ASN A 231 -15.16 -14.89 -7.59
CA ASN A 231 -15.29 -16.08 -8.44
C ASN A 231 -15.64 -17.36 -7.63
N GLY A 232 -15.78 -17.27 -6.31
CA GLY A 232 -16.06 -18.39 -5.40
C GLY A 232 -14.84 -19.13 -4.85
N GLU A 233 -13.62 -18.79 -5.28
CA GLU A 233 -12.38 -19.36 -4.74
C GLU A 233 -12.09 -18.82 -3.33
N LYS A 234 -11.43 -19.62 -2.49
CA LYS A 234 -10.91 -19.18 -1.18
C LYS A 234 -9.41 -19.00 -1.26
N VAL A 235 -8.91 -17.86 -0.82
CA VAL A 235 -7.47 -17.58 -0.74
C VAL A 235 -7.06 -17.34 0.71
N SER A 236 -5.83 -17.70 1.03
CA SER A 236 -5.24 -17.41 2.34
C SER A 236 -3.72 -17.29 2.24
N ALA A 237 -3.14 -16.50 3.14
CA ALA A 237 -1.70 -16.44 3.33
C ALA A 237 -1.39 -16.24 4.81
N THR A 238 -0.34 -16.90 5.28
CA THR A 238 0.19 -16.72 6.63
C THR A 238 1.58 -16.10 6.54
N ARG A 239 1.84 -15.10 7.39
CA ARG A 239 3.14 -14.45 7.53
C ARG A 239 3.45 -14.21 9.00
N THR A 240 4.74 -14.05 9.30
CA THR A 240 5.20 -13.71 10.64
C THR A 240 5.66 -12.26 10.65
N LEU A 241 5.02 -11.44 11.47
CA LEU A 241 5.48 -10.09 11.75
C LEU A 241 6.54 -10.16 12.83
N ARG A 242 7.58 -9.34 12.68
CA ARG A 242 8.72 -9.31 13.57
C ARG A 242 8.84 -7.95 14.22
N PHE A 243 8.91 -7.95 15.55
CA PHE A 243 9.07 -6.74 16.33
C PHE A 243 10.32 -6.80 17.19
N ALA A 244 10.99 -5.66 17.31
CA ALA A 244 11.96 -5.40 18.37
C ALA A 244 11.37 -4.34 19.30
N VAL A 245 11.00 -4.74 20.50
CA VAL A 245 10.32 -3.88 21.49
C VAL A 245 11.32 -3.39 22.53
N GLY A 246 11.41 -2.09 22.72
CA GLY A 246 12.41 -1.41 23.55
C GLY A 246 13.72 -1.11 22.81
N ASP A 247 14.36 -0.01 23.16
CA ASP A 247 15.57 0.48 22.47
C ASP A 247 16.76 -0.46 22.64
N ALA A 248 16.82 -1.17 23.77
CA ALA A 248 17.87 -2.14 24.07
C ALA A 248 17.75 -3.46 23.28
N THR A 249 16.64 -3.71 22.59
CA THR A 249 16.43 -4.96 21.85
C THR A 249 17.23 -4.98 20.55
N SER A 250 18.07 -6.00 20.35
CA SER A 250 18.92 -6.10 19.17
C SER A 250 18.11 -6.37 17.89
N ALA A 251 18.39 -5.59 16.84
CA ALA A 251 17.80 -5.82 15.52
C ALA A 251 18.32 -7.12 14.89
N ASP A 252 19.60 -7.43 15.07
CA ASP A 252 20.22 -8.64 14.54
C ASP A 252 19.64 -9.90 15.18
N GLU A 253 19.44 -9.89 16.51
CA GLU A 253 18.75 -10.97 17.21
C GLU A 253 17.31 -11.11 16.74
N ALA A 254 16.61 -9.99 16.50
CA ALA A 254 15.25 -10.02 15.97
C ALA A 254 15.22 -10.69 14.59
N PHE A 255 16.09 -10.29 13.66
CA PHE A 255 16.16 -10.90 12.32
C PHE A 255 16.59 -12.36 12.34
N ALA A 256 17.41 -12.77 13.31
CA ALA A 256 17.80 -14.17 13.48
C ALA A 256 16.72 -15.02 14.17
N ALA A 257 15.74 -14.41 14.84
CA ALA A 257 14.73 -15.13 15.58
C ALA A 257 13.77 -15.90 14.66
N THR A 258 13.53 -17.15 15.03
CA THR A 258 12.56 -18.07 14.43
C THR A 258 11.60 -18.57 15.50
N ALA A 259 10.34 -18.81 15.14
CA ALA A 259 9.39 -19.48 16.02
C ALA A 259 8.61 -20.54 15.24
N ASP A 260 8.49 -21.72 15.83
CA ASP A 260 7.55 -22.72 15.38
C ASP A 260 6.17 -22.39 15.98
N ILE A 261 5.42 -21.54 15.27
CA ILE A 261 4.03 -21.22 15.60
C ILE A 261 3.16 -22.10 14.71
N PRO A 262 2.33 -23.00 15.27
CA PRO A 262 1.52 -23.92 14.48
C PRO A 262 0.70 -23.17 13.42
N VAL A 263 1.05 -23.38 12.16
CA VAL A 263 0.26 -22.91 11.02
C VAL A 263 -0.72 -24.03 10.67
N PRO A 264 -2.04 -23.77 10.53
CA PRO A 264 -3.00 -24.79 10.12
C PRO A 264 -2.55 -25.51 8.84
N ALA A 265 -2.57 -26.84 8.85
CA ALA A 265 -2.14 -27.66 7.72
C ALA A 265 -2.98 -27.33 6.46
N GLY A 266 -2.30 -27.01 5.37
CA GLY A 266 -2.90 -26.56 4.10
C GLY A 266 -2.14 -25.43 3.39
N GLN A 267 -1.07 -24.91 4.00
CA GLN A 267 -0.23 -23.86 3.45
C GLN A 267 1.21 -24.36 3.34
N GLU A 268 1.71 -24.57 2.12
CA GLU A 268 3.14 -24.69 1.92
C GLU A 268 3.78 -23.32 2.19
N PRO A 269 4.87 -23.24 2.97
CA PRO A 269 5.70 -22.04 2.99
C PRO A 269 6.18 -21.74 1.56
N PRO A 270 6.44 -20.48 1.19
CA PRO A 270 7.12 -20.20 -0.07
C PRO A 270 8.47 -20.93 -0.03
N GLY A 271 8.57 -22.01 -0.82
CA GLY A 271 9.67 -22.96 -0.75
C GLY A 271 11.01 -22.29 -1.04
N GLU A 272 11.95 -22.52 -0.14
CA GLU A 272 13.38 -22.45 -0.42
C GLU A 272 13.67 -23.38 -1.62
N ALA A 273 14.26 -22.84 -2.68
CA ALA A 273 14.53 -23.61 -3.89
C ALA A 273 15.46 -24.79 -3.58
N PRO A 274 15.12 -26.04 -3.94
CA PRO A 274 16.04 -27.14 -3.75
C PRO A 274 17.21 -26.97 -4.72
N ALA A 275 18.42 -26.83 -4.18
CA ALA A 275 19.64 -27.08 -4.91
C ALA A 275 19.72 -28.59 -5.23
N GLY A 276 19.82 -28.93 -6.51
CA GLY A 276 20.21 -30.27 -6.97
C GLY A 276 19.08 -31.11 -7.55
N ALA A 277 18.88 -30.99 -8.86
CA ALA A 277 18.41 -32.08 -9.71
C ALA A 277 18.79 -31.77 -11.17
N ASP A 278 20.08 -31.89 -11.48
CA ASP A 278 20.48 -32.32 -12.81
C ASP A 278 19.93 -33.74 -13.05
N ASP A 279 19.67 -34.05 -14.32
CA ASP A 279 19.05 -35.28 -14.84
C ASP A 279 17.52 -35.41 -14.64
N ARG A 280 16.76 -34.79 -15.55
CA ARG A 280 15.55 -35.38 -16.19
C ARG A 280 14.96 -34.56 -17.34
N ALA A 281 15.78 -33.86 -18.12
CA ALA A 281 15.33 -32.99 -19.21
C ALA A 281 15.59 -33.59 -20.60
N ASP A 282 15.06 -34.79 -20.90
CA ASP A 282 15.11 -35.29 -22.30
C ASP A 282 13.81 -35.96 -22.81
N GLY A 283 12.82 -36.22 -21.93
CA GLY A 283 11.54 -36.84 -22.35
C GLY A 283 10.45 -35.86 -22.80
N SER A 284 10.42 -34.64 -22.25
CA SER A 284 9.27 -33.73 -22.43
C SER A 284 9.38 -32.77 -23.61
N ARG A 285 10.56 -32.59 -24.21
CA ARG A 285 10.74 -31.67 -25.35
C ARG A 285 10.22 -32.26 -26.67
N THR A 286 10.22 -33.58 -26.83
CA THR A 286 9.75 -34.24 -28.05
C THR A 286 8.22 -34.28 -28.17
N LEU A 287 7.50 -34.30 -27.04
CA LEU A 287 6.02 -34.33 -27.03
C LEU A 287 5.38 -32.95 -27.21
N LEU A 288 6.06 -31.87 -26.81
CA LEU A 288 5.57 -30.50 -27.00
C LEU A 288 5.73 -30.01 -28.45
N ILE A 289 6.75 -30.47 -29.18
CA ILE A 289 6.98 -30.04 -30.57
C ILE A 289 5.99 -30.71 -31.55
N THR A 290 5.54 -31.94 -31.30
CA THR A 290 4.55 -32.61 -32.15
C THR A 290 3.12 -32.09 -31.92
N ALA A 291 2.78 -31.66 -30.69
CA ALA A 291 1.48 -31.08 -30.38
C ALA A 291 1.28 -29.67 -30.97
N LEU A 292 2.34 -28.84 -31.03
CA LEU A 292 2.27 -27.49 -31.59
C LEU A 292 2.16 -27.47 -33.13
N ALA A 293 2.73 -28.47 -33.82
CA ALA A 293 2.62 -28.59 -35.28
C ALA A 293 1.21 -29.01 -35.75
N GLY A 294 0.50 -29.85 -34.98
CA GLY A 294 -0.86 -30.29 -35.33
C GLY A 294 -1.91 -29.18 -35.27
N THR A 295 -1.82 -28.31 -34.27
CA THR A 295 -2.81 -27.24 -34.04
C THR A 295 -2.73 -26.12 -35.08
N ALA A 296 -1.51 -25.82 -35.57
CA ALA A 296 -1.32 -24.82 -36.61
C ALA A 296 -1.90 -25.25 -37.97
N VAL A 297 -1.84 -26.54 -38.31
CA VAL A 297 -2.41 -27.09 -39.56
C VAL A 297 -3.94 -27.06 -39.54
N VAL A 298 -4.57 -27.37 -38.41
CA VAL A 298 -6.04 -27.35 -38.27
C VAL A 298 -6.58 -25.91 -38.37
N LEU A 299 -5.90 -24.93 -37.77
CA LEU A 299 -6.31 -23.53 -37.84
C LEU A 299 -6.14 -22.94 -39.26
N ALA A 300 -5.08 -23.32 -39.98
CA ALA A 300 -4.88 -22.91 -41.37
C ALA A 300 -5.94 -23.48 -42.32
N LEU A 301 -6.32 -24.76 -42.15
CA LEU A 301 -7.40 -25.39 -42.92
C LEU A 301 -8.77 -24.78 -42.63
N GLY A 302 -9.07 -24.45 -41.36
CA GLY A 302 -10.31 -23.76 -40.98
C GLY A 302 -10.44 -22.38 -41.63
N LEU A 303 -9.35 -21.61 -41.69
CA LEU A 303 -9.33 -20.28 -42.30
C LEU A 303 -9.55 -20.34 -43.82
N VAL A 304 -8.97 -21.34 -44.51
CA VAL A 304 -9.16 -21.52 -45.96
C VAL A 304 -10.62 -21.88 -46.30
N VAL A 305 -11.27 -22.74 -45.50
CA VAL A 305 -12.68 -23.10 -45.71
C VAL A 305 -13.61 -21.90 -45.49
N LEU A 306 -13.33 -21.04 -44.50
CA LEU A 306 -14.08 -19.81 -44.25
C LEU A 306 -13.93 -18.79 -45.40
N LEU A 307 -12.71 -18.63 -45.93
CA LEU A 307 -12.45 -17.73 -47.06
C LEU A 307 -13.08 -18.21 -48.38
N LEU A 308 -13.14 -19.54 -48.61
CA LEU A 308 -13.81 -20.12 -49.76
C LEU A 308 -15.34 -19.98 -49.68
N ARG A 309 -15.94 -20.15 -48.49
CA ARG A 309 -17.37 -19.93 -48.26
C ARG A 309 -17.76 -18.45 -48.40
N GLY A 310 -16.91 -17.53 -47.93
CA GLY A 310 -17.13 -16.08 -48.07
C GLY A 310 -17.11 -15.60 -49.52
N ARG A 311 -16.26 -16.19 -50.39
CA ARG A 311 -16.22 -15.86 -51.82
C ARG A 311 -17.46 -16.36 -52.59
N GLY A 312 -18.05 -17.48 -52.18
CA GLY A 312 -19.29 -18.00 -52.76
C GLY A 312 -20.51 -17.13 -52.44
N ALA A 313 -20.60 -16.62 -51.20
CA ALA A 313 -21.68 -15.73 -50.78
C ALA A 313 -21.64 -14.36 -51.48
N ARG A 314 -20.43 -13.79 -51.67
CA ARG A 314 -20.26 -12.51 -52.40
C ARG A 314 -20.64 -12.61 -53.88
N ARG A 315 -20.28 -13.70 -54.57
CA ARG A 315 -20.63 -13.90 -55.99
C ARG A 315 -22.14 -14.05 -56.23
N ARG A 316 -22.88 -14.66 -55.29
CA ARG A 316 -24.34 -14.76 -55.35
C ARG A 316 -25.02 -13.40 -55.13
N ALA A 317 -24.55 -12.63 -54.15
CA ALA A 317 -25.05 -11.28 -53.90
C ALA A 317 -24.76 -10.29 -55.05
N GLU A 318 -23.64 -10.46 -55.76
CA GLU A 318 -23.31 -9.65 -56.94
C GLU A 318 -24.16 -10.04 -58.16
N GLN A 319 -24.46 -11.33 -58.38
CA GLN A 319 -25.37 -11.76 -59.46
C GLN A 319 -26.82 -11.31 -59.23
N GLU A 320 -27.31 -11.34 -58.00
CA GLU A 320 -28.66 -10.84 -57.66
C GLU A 320 -28.79 -9.32 -57.86
N ARG A 321 -27.73 -8.55 -57.60
CA ARG A 321 -27.70 -7.10 -57.86
C ARG A 321 -27.65 -6.76 -59.35
N VAL A 322 -26.94 -7.54 -60.16
CA VAL A 322 -26.89 -7.33 -61.62
C VAL A 322 -28.26 -7.63 -62.25
N ILE A 323 -28.92 -8.72 -61.85
CA ILE A 323 -30.27 -9.09 -62.33
C ILE A 323 -31.31 -8.03 -61.97
N ALA A 324 -31.25 -7.48 -60.75
CA ALA A 324 -32.14 -6.40 -60.30
C ALA A 324 -31.93 -5.08 -61.08
N SER A 325 -30.71 -4.80 -61.56
CA SER A 325 -30.41 -3.60 -62.35
C SER A 325 -30.82 -3.69 -63.83
N SER A 326 -30.97 -4.90 -64.38
CA SER A 326 -31.35 -5.15 -65.77
C SER A 326 -32.86 -5.32 -66.01
N GLY A 327 -33.68 -5.37 -64.96
CA GLY A 327 -35.14 -5.52 -65.06
C GLY A 327 -35.94 -4.21 -65.17
N GLY A 328 -35.26 -3.05 -65.20
CA GLY A 328 -35.86 -1.72 -65.09
C GLY A 328 -35.93 -0.88 -66.38
N GLN A 329 -35.94 -1.51 -67.56
CA GLN A 329 -36.28 -0.83 -68.82
C GLN A 329 -37.10 -1.75 -69.73
N ARG A 330 -38.42 -1.68 -69.59
CA ARG A 330 -39.40 -1.74 -70.68
C ARG A 330 -40.62 -0.91 -70.31
#